data_AF-A0A5D2I2I0-F1
#
_entry.id   AF-A0A5D2I2I0-F1
#
_cell.length_a   1.000
_cell.length_b   1.000
_cell.length_c   1.000
_cell.angle_alpha   90.00
_cell.angle_beta   90.00
_cell.angle_gamma   90.00
#
_symmetry.space_group_name_H-M   'P 1'
#
loop_
_entity.id
_entity.type
_entity.pdbx_description
1 polymer ?
#
loop_
_entity_poly.entity_id
_entity_poly.type
_entity_poly.pdbx_seq_one_letter_code
_entity_poly.pdbx_strand_id
1 'polypeptide(L)'
;MEKLFMESRELLQSKEFCQKLARNFSSSSGRAGKPIVKWNEVQNWFTTRQQESKVKVPSVTNTYKDESGLPQTCLLNDGDQSSPILKGLVSKVGEKVSDLSELEFEAKSSTDGAWYDVDMFLSHRVTSSGETEVRVRFVGFGAEEDEWVNVKKAVRGRSIPFEHSECCKVMVGGLVLCLQERRDQSIYYDAHVLEIERKTHDIRGCRCLFFIRYDHDSSEFA
;
A
#
# COMPACT_ATOMS: atom_id res chain seq x y z
N MET A 1 -10.10 -13.44 -19.09
CA MET A 1 -8.73 -13.43 -18.52
C MET A 1 -7.73 -14.31 -19.28
N GLU A 2 -8.13 -15.04 -20.33
CA GLU A 2 -7.20 -15.87 -21.13
C GLU A 2 -6.63 -15.17 -22.37
N LYS A 3 -7.19 -14.04 -22.81
CA LYS A 3 -6.74 -13.33 -24.02
C LYS A 3 -5.53 -12.40 -23.84
N LEU A 4 -4.93 -12.34 -22.65
CA LEU A 4 -3.69 -11.59 -22.39
C LEU A 4 -2.45 -12.49 -22.33
N PHE A 5 -2.60 -13.78 -22.64
CA PHE A 5 -1.61 -14.81 -22.34
C PHE A 5 -0.43 -14.88 -23.34
N MET A 6 -0.44 -14.06 -24.40
CA MET A 6 0.49 -14.21 -25.54
C MET A 6 1.24 -12.95 -25.93
N GLU A 7 1.32 -11.92 -25.08
CA GLU A 7 2.20 -10.78 -25.35
C GLU A 7 3.03 -10.45 -24.10
N SER A 8 4.32 -10.80 -24.19
CA SER A 8 5.45 -10.45 -23.31
C SER A 8 5.52 -11.10 -21.90
N ARG A 9 6.22 -12.24 -21.86
CA ARG A 9 6.64 -12.97 -20.65
C ARG A 9 7.48 -12.12 -19.66
N GLU A 10 7.99 -10.98 -20.11
CA GLU A 10 8.84 -10.04 -19.34
C GLU A 10 8.04 -8.90 -18.68
N LEU A 11 6.93 -8.43 -19.27
CA LEU A 11 6.03 -7.45 -18.64
C LEU A 11 5.18 -8.07 -17.52
N LEU A 12 4.98 -9.40 -17.56
CA LEU A 12 4.20 -10.13 -16.56
C LEU A 12 4.88 -10.23 -15.18
N GLN A 13 6.16 -9.83 -15.08
CA GLN A 13 6.90 -9.75 -13.82
C GLN A 13 7.05 -8.32 -13.29
N SER A 14 6.62 -7.31 -14.06
CA SER A 14 6.64 -5.92 -13.62
C SER A 14 5.65 -5.72 -12.47
N LYS A 15 6.14 -5.13 -11.37
CA LYS A 15 5.33 -4.75 -10.21
C LYS A 15 4.21 -3.80 -10.64
N GLU A 16 4.51 -2.87 -11.54
CA GLU A 16 3.58 -1.88 -12.09
C GLU A 16 2.42 -2.55 -12.85
N PHE A 17 2.70 -3.63 -13.59
CA PHE A 17 1.68 -4.40 -14.30
C PHE A 17 0.75 -5.14 -13.32
N CYS A 18 1.32 -5.83 -12.32
CA CYS A 18 0.54 -6.52 -11.29
C CYS A 18 -0.29 -5.54 -10.45
N GLN A 19 0.25 -4.36 -10.14
CA GLN A 19 -0.48 -3.28 -9.46
C GLN A 19 -1.66 -2.78 -10.31
N LYS A 20 -1.44 -2.51 -11.60
CA LYS A 20 -2.51 -2.07 -12.51
C LYS A 20 -3.63 -3.11 -12.61
N LEU A 21 -3.28 -4.39 -12.69
CA LEU A 21 -4.26 -5.48 -12.68
C LEU A 21 -5.02 -5.59 -11.36
N ALA A 22 -4.32 -5.51 -10.22
CA ALA A 22 -4.92 -5.54 -8.90
C ALA A 22 -5.92 -4.39 -8.70
N ARG A 23 -5.59 -3.18 -9.16
CA ARG A 23 -6.49 -2.02 -9.17
C ARG A 23 -7.74 -2.29 -10.00
N ASN A 24 -7.57 -2.62 -11.29
CA ASN A 24 -8.69 -2.88 -12.21
C ASN A 24 -9.61 -4.00 -11.72
N PHE A 25 -9.04 -5.02 -11.08
CA PHE A 25 -9.81 -6.14 -10.56
C PHE A 25 -10.58 -5.75 -9.28
N SER A 26 -9.96 -4.97 -8.39
CA SER A 26 -10.59 -4.47 -7.16
C SER A 26 -11.70 -3.45 -7.44
N SER A 27 -11.57 -2.66 -8.51
CA SER A 27 -12.57 -1.68 -8.95
C SER A 27 -13.67 -2.27 -9.85
N SER A 28 -13.70 -3.60 -10.06
CA SER A 28 -14.71 -4.23 -10.91
C SER A 28 -16.08 -4.31 -10.21
N SER A 29 -17.16 -4.03 -10.94
CA SER A 29 -18.53 -3.99 -10.40
C SER A 29 -18.99 -5.29 -9.74
N GLY A 30 -18.41 -6.44 -10.09
CA GLY A 30 -18.68 -7.74 -9.48
C GLY A 30 -18.03 -7.98 -8.11
N ARG A 31 -17.28 -7.00 -7.56
CA ARG A 31 -16.54 -7.13 -6.30
C ARG A 31 -16.87 -6.07 -5.24
N ALA A 32 -17.97 -5.34 -5.38
CA ALA A 32 -18.43 -4.41 -4.35
C ALA A 32 -18.51 -5.10 -2.97
N GLY A 33 -17.86 -4.52 -1.96
CA GLY A 33 -17.81 -5.05 -0.59
C GLY A 33 -16.83 -6.20 -0.34
N LYS A 34 -16.00 -6.60 -1.31
CA LYS A 34 -14.96 -7.63 -1.12
C LYS A 34 -13.59 -7.00 -0.81
N PRO A 35 -12.70 -7.72 -0.11
CA PRO A 35 -11.35 -7.23 0.16
C PRO A 35 -10.59 -6.85 -1.11
N ILE A 36 -9.84 -5.74 -1.04
CA ILE A 36 -8.97 -5.27 -2.11
C ILE A 36 -7.95 -6.36 -2.43
N VAL A 37 -7.81 -6.70 -3.70
CA VAL A 37 -6.79 -7.66 -4.14
C VAL A 37 -5.45 -6.94 -4.18
N LYS A 38 -4.45 -7.52 -3.51
CA LYS A 38 -3.09 -6.97 -3.46
C LYS A 38 -2.31 -7.38 -4.71
N TRP A 39 -1.37 -6.54 -5.14
CA TRP A 39 -0.58 -6.79 -6.35
C TRP A 39 0.30 -8.05 -6.24
N ASN A 40 0.76 -8.39 -5.04
CA ASN A 40 1.54 -9.60 -4.76
C ASN A 40 0.69 -10.88 -4.88
N GLU A 41 -0.60 -10.84 -4.52
CA GLU A 41 -1.52 -11.96 -4.74
C GLU A 41 -1.70 -12.25 -6.23
N VAL A 42 -1.81 -11.18 -7.03
CA VAL A 42 -1.86 -11.26 -8.50
C VAL A 42 -0.56 -11.86 -9.04
N GLN A 43 0.60 -11.39 -8.57
CA GLN A 43 1.91 -11.90 -8.98
C GLN A 43 2.12 -13.37 -8.61
N ASN A 44 1.73 -13.77 -7.40
CA ASN A 44 1.80 -15.15 -6.93
C ASN A 44 0.89 -16.05 -7.78
N TRP A 45 -0.33 -15.60 -8.09
CA TRP A 45 -1.24 -16.33 -8.98
C TRP A 45 -0.64 -16.57 -10.38
N PHE A 46 -0.01 -15.54 -10.98
CA PHE A 46 0.67 -15.69 -12.27
C PHE A 46 1.85 -16.67 -12.19
N THR A 47 2.65 -16.58 -11.12
CA THR A 47 3.83 -17.43 -10.91
C THR A 47 3.43 -18.89 -10.74
N THR A 48 2.41 -19.17 -9.93
CA THR A 48 1.86 -20.52 -9.73
C THR A 48 1.36 -21.11 -11.05
N ARG A 49 0.61 -20.35 -11.87
CA ARG A 49 0.12 -20.83 -13.17
C ARG A 49 1.21 -21.06 -14.21
N GLN A 50 2.29 -20.28 -14.17
CA GLN A 50 3.47 -20.50 -15.00
C GLN A 50 4.23 -21.77 -14.58
N GLN A 51 4.29 -22.06 -13.27
CA GLN A 51 4.87 -23.29 -12.74
C GLN A 51 4.04 -24.51 -13.15
N GLU A 52 2.72 -24.44 -13.03
CA GLU A 52 1.77 -25.50 -13.43
C GLU A 52 1.83 -25.76 -14.95
N SER A 53 2.05 -24.72 -15.75
CA SER A 53 2.23 -24.83 -17.21
C SER A 53 3.55 -25.47 -17.63
N LYS A 54 4.60 -25.42 -16.77
CA LYS A 54 5.89 -26.08 -17.01
C LYS A 54 5.93 -27.56 -16.59
N VAL A 55 5.00 -27.99 -15.73
CA VAL A 55 4.98 -29.36 -15.16
C VAL A 55 4.27 -30.38 -16.09
N LYS A 56 3.63 -29.94 -17.19
CA LYS A 56 2.98 -30.82 -18.17
C LYS A 56 3.69 -30.88 -19.52
N VAL A 57 4.92 -31.39 -19.59
CA VAL A 57 5.46 -32.00 -20.83
C VAL A 57 6.45 -33.12 -20.49
N PRO A 58 6.18 -34.40 -20.81
CA PRO A 58 7.21 -35.44 -20.85
C PRO A 58 8.20 -35.14 -21.98
N SER A 59 9.49 -35.25 -21.67
CA SER A 59 10.59 -35.05 -22.61
C SER A 59 10.42 -35.87 -23.89
N VAL A 60 10.58 -35.22 -25.04
CA VAL A 60 10.97 -35.87 -26.29
C VAL A 60 12.18 -35.13 -26.85
N THR A 61 13.27 -35.87 -26.87
CA THR A 61 14.56 -35.61 -27.52
C THR A 61 14.38 -35.16 -28.97
N ASN A 62 15.13 -34.14 -29.42
CA ASN A 62 15.88 -34.22 -30.69
C ASN A 62 16.84 -33.03 -30.86
N THR A 63 18.12 -33.38 -30.72
CA THR A 63 19.34 -32.95 -31.42
C THR A 63 19.16 -32.14 -32.71
N TYR A 64 19.90 -31.02 -32.84
CA TYR A 64 20.80 -30.55 -33.94
C TYR A 64 21.42 -29.20 -33.46
N LYS A 65 22.69 -29.14 -33.01
CA LYS A 65 23.92 -28.68 -33.74
C LYS A 65 23.69 -27.42 -34.61
N ASP A 66 24.50 -26.35 -34.62
CA ASP A 66 25.85 -26.10 -34.13
C ASP A 66 26.19 -24.58 -34.14
N GLU A 67 27.24 -24.22 -33.39
CA GLU A 67 28.25 -23.14 -33.54
C GLU A 67 27.92 -21.64 -33.69
N SER A 68 28.45 -20.84 -32.74
CA SER A 68 29.62 -19.94 -32.90
C SER A 68 29.51 -18.55 -32.22
N GLY A 69 30.53 -18.19 -31.43
CA GLY A 69 30.99 -16.80 -31.26
C GLY A 69 30.76 -16.07 -29.92
N LEU A 70 31.68 -16.20 -28.98
CA LEU A 70 32.12 -15.14 -28.03
C LEU A 70 33.42 -14.51 -28.62
N PRO A 71 33.87 -13.27 -28.32
CA PRO A 71 33.94 -12.71 -26.96
C PRO A 71 33.77 -11.16 -26.77
N GLN A 72 33.32 -10.77 -25.58
CA GLN A 72 33.89 -9.76 -24.64
C GLN A 72 34.21 -8.29 -25.04
N THR A 73 34.07 -7.42 -24.02
CA THR A 73 34.61 -6.03 -23.82
C THR A 73 33.71 -4.89 -24.36
N CYS A 74 33.57 -3.69 -23.78
CA CYS A 74 33.82 -3.08 -22.46
C CYS A 74 33.19 -1.66 -22.46
N LEU A 75 32.71 -1.22 -21.29
CA LEU A 75 32.71 0.15 -20.70
C LEU A 75 32.36 1.41 -21.55
N LEU A 76 31.44 2.26 -21.03
CA LEU A 76 31.73 3.59 -20.42
C LEU A 76 30.45 4.46 -20.25
N ASN A 77 30.27 4.95 -19.01
CA ASN A 77 29.78 6.27 -18.54
C ASN A 77 28.44 6.85 -19.06
N ASP A 78 27.69 7.68 -18.32
CA ASP A 78 27.69 8.23 -16.96
C ASP A 78 26.33 8.93 -16.80
N GLY A 79 25.86 9.09 -15.56
CA GLY A 79 24.72 9.99 -15.29
C GLY A 79 24.00 9.79 -13.96
N ASP A 80 24.72 9.41 -12.90
CA ASP A 80 24.19 9.34 -11.53
C ASP A 80 24.23 10.74 -10.90
N GLN A 81 23.07 11.27 -10.52
CA GLN A 81 22.92 12.35 -9.54
C GLN A 81 21.86 11.93 -8.52
N SER A 82 22.12 10.84 -7.82
CA SER A 82 21.43 10.49 -6.58
C SER A 82 21.95 11.36 -5.42
N SER A 83 21.01 12.01 -4.73
CA SER A 83 21.30 12.95 -3.64
C SER A 83 21.86 12.25 -2.39
N PRO A 84 22.64 12.96 -1.53
CA PRO A 84 23.44 12.34 -0.45
C PRO A 84 22.63 11.67 0.66
N ILE A 85 21.32 11.87 0.71
CA ILE A 85 20.44 11.42 1.80
C ILE A 85 20.26 9.89 1.76
N LEU A 86 20.35 9.28 0.58
CA LEU A 86 20.18 7.83 0.41
C LEU A 86 21.41 7.02 0.85
N LYS A 87 22.60 7.63 0.93
CA LYS A 87 23.82 6.97 1.45
C LYS A 87 23.85 6.86 2.98
N GLY A 88 23.13 7.72 3.68
CA GLY A 88 23.13 7.75 5.16
C GLY A 88 22.44 6.54 5.82
N LEU A 89 21.52 5.88 5.11
CA LEU A 89 20.78 4.73 5.63
C LEU A 89 21.46 3.37 5.33
N VAL A 90 22.38 3.33 4.36
CA VAL A 90 23.03 2.08 3.91
C VAL A 90 24.32 1.77 4.67
N SER A 91 24.76 2.65 5.56
CA SER A 91 25.97 2.44 6.36
C SER A 91 25.69 2.49 7.86
N LYS A 92 24.96 1.49 8.35
CA LYS A 92 25.13 0.99 9.72
C LYS A 92 24.75 -0.49 9.78
N VAL A 93 25.79 -1.33 9.70
CA VAL A 93 25.94 -2.65 10.33
C VAL A 93 24.65 -3.52 10.37
N GLY A 94 24.53 -4.40 9.38
CA GLY A 94 24.19 -5.81 9.62
C GLY A 94 22.82 -6.15 10.22
N GLU A 95 21.80 -5.31 10.10
CA GLU A 95 20.43 -5.68 10.43
C GLU A 95 19.64 -5.95 9.15
N LYS A 96 18.97 -7.10 9.10
CA LYS A 96 18.12 -7.55 8.00
C LYS A 96 17.11 -6.46 7.70
N VAL A 97 17.33 -5.71 6.61
CA VAL A 97 16.38 -4.71 6.11
C VAL A 97 15.06 -5.45 5.90
N SER A 98 14.08 -5.18 6.77
CA SER A 98 12.71 -5.66 6.59
C SER A 98 12.26 -5.30 5.19
N ASP A 99 11.55 -6.21 4.53
CA ASP A 99 11.08 -6.02 3.16
C ASP A 99 10.25 -4.74 3.08
N LEU A 100 10.85 -3.66 2.56
CA LEU A 100 10.23 -2.34 2.47
C LEU A 100 8.98 -2.36 1.58
N SER A 101 8.72 -3.46 0.87
CA SER A 101 7.51 -3.67 0.08
C SER A 101 6.26 -4.00 0.91
N GLU A 102 6.39 -4.33 2.19
CA GLU A 102 5.27 -4.60 3.11
C GLU A 102 4.71 -3.34 3.78
N LEU A 103 5.43 -2.21 3.72
CA LEU A 103 5.01 -0.98 4.42
C LEU A 103 3.91 -0.26 3.63
N GLU A 104 2.72 -0.22 4.21
CA GLU A 104 1.58 0.55 3.73
C GLU A 104 1.47 1.86 4.54
N PHE A 105 1.17 2.96 3.85
CA PHE A 105 1.09 4.28 4.45
C PHE A 105 -0.27 4.92 4.21
N GLU A 106 -0.65 5.79 5.13
CA GLU A 106 -1.75 6.73 4.99
C GLU A 106 -1.24 8.15 5.20
N ALA A 107 -1.88 9.11 4.55
CA ALA A 107 -1.54 10.52 4.66
C ALA A 107 -2.79 11.38 4.90
N LYS A 108 -2.60 12.44 5.67
CA LYS A 108 -3.65 13.38 6.02
C LYS A 108 -3.76 14.45 4.94
N SER A 109 -4.90 14.53 4.27
CA SER A 109 -5.17 15.57 3.28
C SER A 109 -5.25 16.94 3.96
N SER A 110 -4.68 17.93 3.28
CA SER A 110 -4.77 19.34 3.67
C SER A 110 -6.11 19.97 3.32
N THR A 111 -6.88 19.33 2.43
CA THR A 111 -8.14 19.83 1.90
C THR A 111 -9.29 19.66 2.89
N ASP A 112 -9.41 18.47 3.48
CA ASP A 112 -10.51 18.11 4.38
C ASP A 112 -10.04 17.64 5.77
N GLY A 113 -8.74 17.44 5.97
CA GLY A 113 -8.19 16.95 7.23
C GLY A 113 -8.41 15.44 7.46
N ALA A 114 -8.83 14.69 6.44
CA ALA A 114 -9.05 13.26 6.51
C ALA A 114 -7.79 12.46 6.18
N TRP A 115 -7.78 11.19 6.59
CA TRP A 115 -6.72 10.24 6.26
C TRP A 115 -7.10 9.36 5.07
N TYR A 116 -6.18 9.24 4.14
CA TYR A 116 -6.32 8.45 2.93
C TYR A 116 -5.13 7.54 2.73
N ASP A 117 -5.38 6.36 2.17
CA ASP A 117 -4.32 5.45 1.77
C ASP A 117 -3.43 6.07 0.68
N VAL A 118 -2.12 5.98 0.87
CA VAL A 118 -1.14 6.43 -0.13
C VAL A 118 -0.92 5.33 -1.17
N ASP A 119 -1.16 5.63 -2.45
CA ASP A 119 -0.81 4.75 -3.56
C ASP A 119 0.68 4.87 -3.88
N MET A 120 1.20 6.09 -3.95
CA MET A 120 2.62 6.34 -4.20
C MET A 120 3.12 7.69 -3.70
N PHE A 121 4.40 7.71 -3.32
CA PHE A 121 5.17 8.94 -3.12
C PHE A 121 5.84 9.34 -4.43
N LEU A 122 5.54 10.55 -4.92
CA LEU A 122 5.97 11.04 -6.23
C LEU A 122 7.30 11.81 -6.14
N SER A 123 7.45 12.64 -5.11
CA SER A 123 8.65 13.44 -4.89
C SER A 123 8.72 13.94 -3.44
N HIS A 124 9.81 14.60 -3.08
CA HIS A 124 9.99 15.25 -1.79
C HIS A 124 10.56 16.66 -1.98
N ARG A 125 10.35 17.53 -0.99
CA ARG A 125 10.96 18.86 -0.90
C ARG A 125 11.28 19.21 0.55
N VAL A 126 12.21 20.14 0.71
CA VAL A 126 12.46 20.80 2.00
C VAL A 126 12.04 22.25 1.85
N THR A 127 11.16 22.71 2.73
CA THR A 127 10.66 24.09 2.73
C THR A 127 11.70 25.05 3.29
N SER A 128 11.48 26.36 3.14
CA SER A 128 12.35 27.38 3.74
C SER A 128 12.38 27.34 5.27
N SER A 129 11.33 26.78 5.92
CA SER A 129 11.30 26.53 7.37
C SER A 129 12.12 25.31 7.79
N GLY A 130 12.67 24.55 6.84
CA GLY A 130 13.41 23.30 7.11
C GLY A 130 12.50 22.08 7.31
N GLU A 131 11.19 22.20 7.05
CA GLU A 131 10.26 21.08 7.11
C GLU A 131 10.35 20.23 5.85
N THR A 132 10.21 18.92 6.01
CA THR A 132 10.20 17.96 4.89
C THR A 132 8.78 17.65 4.49
N GLU A 133 8.49 17.81 3.21
CA GLU A 133 7.21 17.45 2.61
C GLU A 133 7.41 16.44 1.49
N VAL A 134 6.42 15.58 1.32
CA VAL A 134 6.35 14.61 0.24
C VAL A 134 5.11 14.87 -0.60
N ARG A 135 5.23 14.67 -1.91
CA ARG A 135 4.09 14.71 -2.81
C ARG A 135 3.48 13.31 -2.89
N VAL A 136 2.23 13.17 -2.50
CA VAL A 136 1.52 11.89 -2.43
C VAL A 136 0.42 11.82 -3.48
N ARG A 137 0.22 10.62 -4.04
CA ARG A 137 -1.01 10.25 -4.73
C ARG A 137 -1.81 9.30 -3.84
N PHE A 138 -3.09 9.62 -3.64
CA PHE A 138 -3.98 8.80 -2.84
C PHE A 138 -4.59 7.65 -3.65
N VAL A 139 -4.93 6.55 -2.99
CA VAL A 139 -5.62 5.42 -3.62
C VAL A 139 -6.99 5.86 -4.11
N GLY A 140 -7.27 5.65 -5.39
CA GLY A 140 -8.55 5.98 -6.02
C GLY A 140 -8.64 7.40 -6.60
N PHE A 141 -7.60 8.21 -6.43
CA PHE A 141 -7.51 9.59 -6.93
C PHE A 141 -6.51 9.71 -8.10
N GLY A 142 -6.70 10.74 -8.91
CA GLY A 142 -5.88 11.05 -10.08
C GLY A 142 -4.65 11.91 -9.75
N ALA A 143 -4.06 12.49 -10.78
CA ALA A 143 -2.89 13.37 -10.63
C ALA A 143 -3.28 14.80 -10.22
N GLU A 144 -4.54 15.14 -10.44
CA GLU A 144 -5.19 16.41 -10.14
C GLU A 144 -5.40 16.61 -8.63
N GLU A 145 -5.47 15.52 -7.86
CA GLU A 145 -5.56 15.52 -6.40
C GLU A 145 -4.23 15.16 -5.70
N ASP A 146 -3.10 15.17 -6.42
CA ASP A 146 -1.80 14.95 -5.81
C ASP A 146 -1.47 16.08 -4.81
N GLU A 147 -1.24 15.74 -3.53
CA GLU A 147 -1.01 16.71 -2.47
C GLU A 147 0.44 16.73 -1.94
N TRP A 148 0.92 17.91 -1.54
CA TRP A 148 2.14 18.04 -0.74
C TRP A 148 1.78 17.97 0.74
N VAL A 149 2.28 16.96 1.43
CA VAL A 149 1.99 16.72 2.85
C VAL A 149 3.27 16.71 3.68
N ASN A 150 3.19 17.22 4.91
CA ASN A 150 4.32 17.24 5.84
C ASN A 150 4.60 15.84 6.38
N VAL A 151 5.83 15.36 6.22
CA VAL A 151 6.21 13.98 6.59
C VAL A 151 6.00 13.71 8.08
N LYS A 152 6.29 14.67 8.96
CA LYS A 152 6.21 14.47 10.41
C LYS A 152 4.79 14.56 10.96
N LYS A 153 3.92 15.33 10.30
CA LYS A 153 2.59 15.68 10.80
C LYS A 153 1.45 14.95 10.10
N ALA A 154 1.67 14.54 8.85
CA ALA A 154 0.61 14.13 7.94
C ALA A 154 0.92 12.84 7.17
N VAL A 155 1.94 12.08 7.56
CA VAL A 155 2.23 10.75 6.99
C VAL A 155 2.49 9.78 8.14
N ARG A 156 1.84 8.62 8.12
CA ARG A 156 2.08 7.53 9.08
C ARG A 156 1.87 6.16 8.42
N GLY A 157 2.32 5.11 9.10
CA GLY A 157 1.97 3.74 8.70
C GLY A 157 0.46 3.55 8.75
N ARG A 158 -0.09 2.80 7.80
CA ARG A 158 -1.54 2.55 7.69
C ARG A 158 -2.09 2.01 9.01
N SER A 159 -3.23 2.56 9.42
CA SER A 159 -3.96 2.13 10.60
C SER A 159 -4.41 0.67 10.47
N ILE A 160 -4.33 -0.09 11.56
CA ILE A 160 -4.69 -1.51 11.59
C ILE A 160 -6.14 -1.64 12.08
N PRO A 161 -7.04 -2.28 11.31
CA PRO A 161 -8.39 -2.57 11.78
C PRO A 161 -8.38 -3.44 13.03
N PHE A 162 -9.19 -3.09 14.02
CA PHE A 162 -9.39 -3.95 15.19
C PHE A 162 -10.25 -5.15 14.83
N GLU A 163 -9.81 -6.34 15.23
CA GLU A 163 -10.66 -7.52 15.22
C GLU A 163 -11.71 -7.44 16.33
N HIS A 164 -12.83 -8.14 16.15
CA HIS A 164 -13.94 -8.16 17.10
C HIS A 164 -13.53 -8.61 18.52
N SER A 165 -12.50 -9.46 18.63
CA SER A 165 -11.92 -9.95 19.88
C SER A 165 -10.91 -8.99 20.51
N GLU A 166 -10.50 -7.95 19.80
CA GLU A 166 -9.44 -7.02 20.20
C GLU A 166 -9.98 -5.71 20.79
N CYS A 167 -11.30 -5.62 20.98
CA CYS A 167 -11.93 -4.44 21.57
C CYS A 167 -11.31 -4.04 22.91
N CYS A 168 -10.82 -5.01 23.69
CA CYS A 168 -10.16 -4.80 24.98
C CYS A 168 -8.84 -4.01 24.88
N LYS A 169 -8.22 -3.94 23.69
CA LYS A 169 -7.00 -3.17 23.44
C LYS A 169 -7.26 -1.67 23.30
N VAL A 170 -8.50 -1.28 23.00
CA VAL A 170 -8.90 0.13 22.90
C VAL A 170 -9.05 0.70 24.32
N MET A 171 -8.40 1.82 24.59
CA MET A 171 -8.37 2.47 25.91
C MET A 171 -8.90 3.90 25.83
N VAL A 172 -9.47 4.38 26.93
CA VAL A 172 -9.82 5.80 27.08
C VAL A 172 -8.57 6.66 26.92
N GLY A 173 -8.69 7.75 26.17
CA GLY A 173 -7.61 8.62 25.71
C GLY A 173 -6.84 8.08 24.50
N GLY A 174 -7.16 6.88 24.01
CA GLY A 174 -6.50 6.29 22.84
C GLY A 174 -6.89 6.99 21.54
N LEU A 175 -5.90 7.17 20.66
CA LEU A 175 -6.09 7.62 19.29
C LEU A 175 -6.62 6.47 18.43
N VAL A 176 -7.71 6.72 17.72
CA VAL A 176 -8.33 5.79 16.78
C VAL A 176 -8.63 6.49 15.46
N LEU A 177 -8.51 5.77 14.35
CA LEU A 177 -8.98 6.24 13.06
C LEU A 177 -10.42 5.78 12.88
N CYS A 178 -11.35 6.75 12.84
CA CYS A 178 -12.78 6.49 12.82
C CYS A 178 -13.39 6.86 11.47
N LEU A 179 -14.23 5.96 10.96
CA LEU A 179 -15.06 6.22 9.80
C LEU A 179 -16.24 7.11 10.21
N GLN A 180 -16.30 8.32 9.66
CA GLN A 180 -17.44 9.20 9.76
C GLN A 180 -18.30 9.02 8.50
N GLU A 181 -19.44 8.33 8.64
CA GLU A 181 -20.42 8.18 7.58
C GLU A 181 -21.42 9.35 7.57
N ARG A 182 -21.46 10.08 6.46
CA ARG A 182 -22.48 11.08 6.11
C ARG A 182 -23.32 10.56 4.94
N ARG A 183 -24.36 11.30 4.55
CA ARG A 183 -25.32 10.84 3.51
C ARG A 183 -24.65 10.52 2.16
N ASP A 184 -23.57 11.22 1.85
CA ASP A 184 -22.90 11.22 0.56
C ASP A 184 -21.42 10.82 0.64
N GLN A 185 -20.85 10.74 1.84
CA GLN A 185 -19.40 10.60 2.04
C GLN A 185 -19.09 9.72 3.25
N SER A 186 -18.06 8.88 3.13
CA SER A 186 -17.55 8.01 4.18
C SER A 186 -16.06 8.28 4.31
N ILE A 187 -15.68 9.04 5.34
CA ILE A 187 -14.35 9.64 5.46
C ILE A 187 -13.70 9.24 6.79
N TYR A 188 -12.39 8.99 6.77
CA TYR A 188 -11.64 8.60 7.96
C TYR A 188 -10.98 9.80 8.65
N TYR A 189 -11.25 9.97 9.94
CA TYR A 189 -10.66 11.02 10.75
C TYR A 189 -10.04 10.46 12.02
N ASP A 190 -9.02 11.15 12.53
CA ASP A 190 -8.52 10.91 13.88
C ASP A 190 -9.59 11.30 14.90
N ALA A 191 -9.75 10.45 15.91
CA ALA A 191 -10.57 10.69 17.07
C ALA A 191 -9.92 10.11 18.33
N HIS A 192 -10.28 10.66 19.47
CA HIS A 192 -9.86 10.17 20.78
C HIS A 192 -11.04 9.54 21.51
N VAL A 193 -10.79 8.38 22.13
CA VAL A 193 -11.79 7.68 22.95
C VAL A 193 -11.99 8.43 24.27
N LEU A 194 -13.20 8.92 24.53
CA LEU A 194 -13.58 9.59 25.77
C LEU A 194 -14.03 8.60 26.85
N GLU A 195 -14.84 7.61 26.46
CA GLU A 195 -15.44 6.64 27.36
C GLU A 195 -15.68 5.32 26.62
N ILE A 196 -15.70 4.21 27.37
CA ILE A 196 -15.99 2.89 26.82
C ILE A 196 -17.04 2.18 27.66
N GLU A 197 -18.20 1.89 27.08
CA GLU A 197 -19.20 1.00 27.67
C GLU A 197 -18.93 -0.44 27.21
N ARG A 198 -18.35 -1.26 28.09
CA ARG A 198 -18.05 -2.66 27.80
C ARG A 198 -19.31 -3.51 27.92
N LYS A 199 -19.69 -4.20 26.84
CA LYS A 199 -20.82 -5.14 26.81
C LYS A 199 -20.33 -6.58 26.74
N THR A 200 -21.14 -7.52 27.22
CA THR A 200 -20.88 -8.94 27.01
C THR A 200 -21.11 -9.30 25.54
N HIS A 201 -20.12 -9.93 24.93
CA HIS A 201 -20.18 -10.38 23.54
C HIS A 201 -19.28 -11.60 23.32
N ASP A 202 -19.47 -12.28 22.18
CA ASP A 202 -18.78 -13.51 21.82
C ASP A 202 -18.08 -13.36 20.46
N ILE A 203 -17.64 -14.47 19.88
CA ILE A 203 -16.95 -14.53 18.59
C ILE A 203 -17.78 -13.99 17.41
N ARG A 204 -19.09 -13.74 17.59
CA ARG A 204 -19.96 -13.19 16.54
C ARG A 204 -19.76 -11.68 16.33
N GLY A 205 -19.12 -10.98 17.25
CA GLY A 205 -18.82 -9.55 17.08
C GLY A 205 -18.76 -8.77 18.39
N CYS A 206 -18.04 -7.65 18.37
CA CYS A 206 -17.99 -6.70 19.49
C CYS A 206 -19.31 -5.94 19.61
N ARG A 207 -19.77 -5.71 20.84
CA ARG A 207 -20.96 -4.89 21.16
C ARG A 207 -20.65 -3.71 22.08
N CYS A 208 -19.37 -3.47 22.38
CA CYS A 208 -18.96 -2.33 23.20
C CYS A 208 -19.35 -1.02 22.50
N LEU A 209 -19.70 0.00 23.29
CA LEU A 209 -19.88 1.37 22.78
C LEU A 209 -18.62 2.16 23.09
N PHE A 210 -18.15 2.93 22.11
CA PHE A 210 -16.94 3.73 22.21
C PHE A 210 -17.32 5.17 21.97
N PHE A 211 -17.36 5.94 23.04
CA PHE A 211 -17.60 7.36 22.94
C PHE A 211 -16.31 8.01 22.47
N ILE A 212 -16.36 8.72 21.35
CA ILE A 212 -15.21 9.34 20.70
C ILE A 212 -15.42 10.84 20.53
N ARG A 213 -14.31 11.59 20.47
CA ARG A 213 -14.27 12.98 20.01
C ARG A 213 -13.37 13.09 18.81
N TYR A 214 -13.88 13.63 17.71
CA TYR A 214 -13.09 13.88 16.51
C TYR A 214 -12.13 15.05 16.68
N ASP A 215 -10.91 14.91 16.18
CA ASP A 215 -9.87 15.93 16.30
C ASP A 215 -10.12 17.15 15.38
N HIS A 216 -10.82 16.95 14.27
CA HIS A 216 -10.98 17.98 13.23
C HIS A 216 -12.04 19.04 13.58
N ASP A 217 -13.12 18.67 14.28
CA ASP A 217 -14.24 19.56 14.59
C ASP A 217 -14.70 19.49 16.06
N SER A 218 -14.02 18.70 16.90
CA SER A 218 -14.38 18.47 18.31
C SER A 218 -15.77 17.87 18.54
N SER A 219 -16.41 17.33 17.50
CA SER A 219 -17.70 16.66 17.63
C SER A 219 -17.58 15.33 18.37
N GLU A 220 -18.61 14.97 19.13
CA GLU A 220 -18.65 13.78 19.98
C GLU A 220 -19.74 12.80 19.51
N PHE A 221 -19.40 11.51 19.48
CA PHE A 221 -20.31 10.44 19.05
C PHE A 221 -20.13 9.19 19.92
N ALA A 222 -21.14 8.34 19.95
CA ALA A 222 -21.22 7.11 20.75
C ALA A 222 -21.27 5.85 19.87
#